data_AF-A0A5M3YZN5-F1
#
_entry.id   AF-A0A5M3YZN5-F1
#
_cell.length_a   1.000
_cell.length_b   1.000
_cell.length_c   1.000
_cell.angle_alpha   90.00
_cell.angle_beta   90.00
_cell.angle_gamma   90.00
#
_symmetry.space_group_name_H-M   'P 1'
#
loop_
_entity.id
_entity.type
_entity.pdbx_description
1 polymer ?
#
loop_
_entity_poly.entity_id
_entity_poly.type
_entity_poly.pdbx_seq_one_letter_code
_entity_poly.pdbx_strand_id
1 'polypeptide(L)'
;MVNPKMLPLLLNARGRHSPSHFAAADVDAVHLGFVTKAVVPIFLNGHVMILNGVTGNHRDYGKLMAWEEHPDAFDWMTKQKQSIPGEGLMILESTLTSDSFPILPEPQLKSESEISGFDSLSVMAAEAPYRVPAQLDLHRVESLLTARASTAEDHLSALRDAPDYFSHTLLEAKEHRQKILKDINGNEDPKFQHGQD
;
A
#
# COMPACT_ATOMS: atom_id res chain seq x y z
N MET A 1 -14.13 8.36 17.96
CA MET A 1 -13.42 8.93 19.12
C MET A 1 -11.94 8.70 18.88
N VAL A 2 -11.12 9.74 18.75
CA VAL A 2 -9.68 9.60 18.42
C VAL A 2 -8.96 9.05 19.65
N ASN A 3 -8.20 7.96 19.50
CA ASN A 3 -7.43 7.38 20.59
C ASN A 3 -6.32 8.37 21.02
N PRO A 4 -6.29 8.78 22.31
CA PRO A 4 -5.37 9.81 22.80
C PRO A 4 -3.89 9.39 22.72
N LYS A 5 -3.59 8.11 22.50
CA LYS A 5 -2.21 7.60 22.36
C LYS A 5 -1.64 7.70 20.94
N MET A 6 -2.48 7.83 19.90
CA MET A 6 -1.97 7.72 18.52
C MET A 6 -1.02 8.84 18.13
N LEU A 7 -1.33 10.09 18.48
CA LEU A 7 -0.47 11.21 18.15
C LEU A 7 0.90 11.13 18.87
N PRO A 8 0.97 10.85 20.19
CA PRO A 8 2.23 10.57 20.86
C PRO A 8 3.01 9.39 20.26
N LEU A 9 2.34 8.30 19.88
CA LEU A 9 2.96 7.11 19.28
C LEU A 9 3.56 7.44 17.91
N LEU A 10 2.80 8.14 17.06
CA LEU A 10 3.22 8.65 15.76
C LEU A 10 4.47 9.52 15.87
N LEU A 11 4.45 10.51 16.76
CA LEU A 11 5.57 11.44 16.96
C LEU A 11 6.82 10.71 17.48
N ASN A 12 6.66 9.77 18.42
CA ASN A 12 7.77 8.99 18.95
C ASN A 12 8.41 8.10 17.89
N ALA A 13 7.59 7.41 17.08
CA ALA A 13 8.07 6.57 15.99
C ALA A 13 8.79 7.42 14.91
N ARG A 14 8.18 8.51 14.44
CA ARG A 14 8.78 9.38 13.41
C ARG A 14 10.04 10.12 13.88
N GLY A 15 10.14 10.43 15.17
CA GLY A 15 11.37 11.03 15.72
C GLY A 15 12.56 10.08 15.79
N ARG A 16 12.36 8.77 15.57
CA ARG A 16 13.37 7.72 15.81
C ARG A 16 13.69 6.86 14.59
N HIS A 17 12.87 6.92 13.55
CA HIS A 17 13.03 6.11 12.35
C HIS A 17 13.10 7.01 11.11
N SER A 18 13.86 6.55 10.12
CA SER A 18 13.96 7.26 8.83
C SER A 18 12.58 7.40 8.18
N PRO A 19 12.29 8.51 7.47
CA PRO A 19 11.07 8.66 6.67
C PRO A 19 10.79 7.47 5.74
N SER A 20 11.84 6.79 5.27
CA SER A 20 11.74 5.56 4.47
C SER A 20 11.01 4.40 5.14
N HIS A 21 10.91 4.38 6.48
CA HIS A 21 10.15 3.35 7.21
C HIS A 21 8.64 3.59 7.14
N PHE A 22 8.22 4.83 6.87
CA PHE A 22 6.82 5.24 6.87
C PHE A 22 6.26 5.46 5.47
N ALA A 23 7.13 5.58 4.45
CA ALA A 23 6.74 5.91 3.08
C ALA A 23 5.59 5.05 2.53
N ALA A 24 5.63 3.72 2.69
CA ALA A 24 4.53 2.85 2.24
C ALA A 24 3.20 3.15 2.96
N ALA A 25 3.23 3.34 4.28
CA ALA A 25 2.03 3.70 5.04
C ALA A 25 1.50 5.10 4.66
N ASP A 26 2.40 6.02 4.33
CA ASP A 26 2.06 7.37 3.88
C ASP A 26 1.40 7.33 2.49
N VAL A 27 1.90 6.51 1.55
CA VAL A 27 1.23 6.23 0.26
C VAL A 27 -0.19 5.71 0.49
N ASP A 28 -0.33 4.69 1.35
CA ASP A 28 -1.62 4.04 1.61
C ASP A 28 -2.65 5.03 2.19
N ALA A 29 -2.21 5.91 3.10
CA ALA A 29 -3.08 6.92 3.71
C ALA A 29 -3.65 7.92 2.69
N VAL A 30 -2.90 8.24 1.64
CA VAL A 30 -3.33 9.18 0.59
C VAL A 30 -3.95 8.49 -0.64
N HIS A 31 -3.89 7.16 -0.72
CA HIS A 31 -4.33 6.37 -1.88
C HIS A 31 -5.78 6.62 -2.27
N LEU A 32 -6.69 6.77 -1.30
CA LEU A 32 -8.09 7.09 -1.56
C LEU A 32 -8.25 8.41 -2.31
N GLY A 33 -7.43 9.41 -2.01
CA GLY A 33 -7.42 10.70 -2.70
C GLY A 33 -7.05 10.56 -4.18
N PHE A 34 -6.13 9.64 -4.50
CA PHE A 34 -5.72 9.34 -5.87
C PHE A 34 -6.82 8.60 -6.66
N VAL A 35 -7.38 7.54 -6.08
CA VAL A 35 -8.40 6.71 -6.76
C VAL A 35 -9.68 7.51 -7.03
N THR A 36 -10.06 8.39 -6.11
CA THR A 36 -11.23 9.27 -6.26
C THR A 36 -10.98 10.48 -7.16
N LYS A 37 -9.72 10.70 -7.58
CA LYS A 37 -9.27 11.92 -8.29
C LYS A 37 -9.49 13.22 -7.51
N ALA A 38 -9.67 13.12 -6.19
CA ALA A 38 -9.68 14.30 -5.31
C ALA A 38 -8.29 14.96 -5.26
N VAL A 39 -7.24 14.16 -5.44
CA VAL A 39 -5.85 14.61 -5.64
C VAL A 39 -5.33 13.98 -6.93
N VAL A 40 -4.79 14.80 -7.83
CA VAL A 40 -4.23 14.33 -9.11
C VAL A 40 -2.71 14.51 -9.08
N PRO A 41 -1.92 13.43 -8.84
CA PRO A 41 -0.48 13.53 -8.80
C PRO A 41 0.10 13.82 -10.19
N ILE A 42 1.19 14.58 -10.23
CA ILE A 42 1.90 14.87 -11.47
C ILE A 42 2.57 13.58 -11.98
N PHE A 43 2.26 13.18 -13.22
CA PHE A 43 2.88 12.01 -13.83
C PHE A 43 4.13 12.40 -14.60
N LEU A 44 5.30 11.99 -14.10
CA LEU A 44 6.57 12.08 -14.82
C LEU A 44 6.90 10.70 -15.40
N ASN A 45 6.74 10.56 -16.72
CA ASN A 45 6.94 9.30 -17.41
C ASN A 45 8.40 8.83 -17.35
N GLY A 46 8.62 7.52 -17.32
CA GLY A 46 9.96 6.91 -17.38
C GLY A 46 10.79 7.05 -16.11
N HIS A 47 10.19 7.48 -15.00
CA HIS A 47 10.88 7.73 -13.74
C HIS A 47 10.17 7.07 -12.56
N VAL A 48 10.95 6.76 -11.54
CA VAL A 48 10.47 6.32 -10.23
C VAL A 48 11.16 7.15 -9.14
N MET A 49 10.47 7.42 -8.03
CA MET A 49 11.05 8.08 -6.87
C MET A 49 11.36 7.05 -5.78
N ILE A 50 12.57 7.09 -5.26
CA ILE A 50 13.04 6.18 -4.22
C ILE A 50 12.57 6.69 -2.86
N LEU A 51 11.70 5.94 -2.20
CA LEU A 51 11.17 6.27 -0.87
C LEU A 51 11.26 5.09 0.10
N ASN A 52 11.09 3.86 -0.37
CA ASN A 52 11.12 2.69 0.49
C ASN A 52 12.53 2.08 0.55
N GLY A 53 12.86 1.46 1.67
CA GLY A 53 14.06 0.62 1.81
C GLY A 53 15.40 1.36 1.83
N VAL A 54 15.40 2.70 1.92
CA VAL A 54 16.61 3.49 2.07
C VAL A 54 17.20 3.25 3.45
N THR A 55 18.34 2.55 3.50
CA THR A 55 19.09 2.24 4.73
C THR A 55 20.48 2.84 4.64
N GLY A 56 20.91 3.55 5.69
CA GLY A 56 22.25 4.17 5.76
C GLY A 56 22.39 5.49 4.99
N ASN A 57 22.21 5.50 3.67
CA ASN A 57 22.35 6.71 2.85
C ASN A 57 21.02 7.45 2.69
N HIS A 58 20.69 8.30 3.66
CA HIS A 58 19.47 9.11 3.63
C HIS A 58 19.36 10.06 2.42
N ARG A 59 20.45 10.29 1.66
CA ARG A 59 20.44 11.13 0.45
C ARG A 59 19.71 10.49 -0.72
N ASP A 60 19.52 9.18 -0.69
CA ASP A 60 18.79 8.47 -1.74
C ASP A 60 17.27 8.53 -1.53
N TYR A 61 16.81 8.94 -0.35
CA TYR A 61 15.39 9.17 -0.09
C TYR A 61 14.90 10.42 -0.83
N GLY A 62 13.82 10.27 -1.59
CA GLY A 62 13.28 11.31 -2.47
C GLY A 62 14.01 11.44 -3.81
N LYS A 63 15.02 10.61 -4.09
CA LYS A 63 15.77 10.67 -5.34
C LYS A 63 14.92 10.15 -6.50
N LEU A 64 14.92 10.90 -7.61
CA LEU A 64 14.40 10.44 -8.88
C LEU A 64 15.41 9.52 -9.58
N MET A 65 14.92 8.42 -10.13
CA MET A 65 15.69 7.46 -10.91
C MET A 65 14.96 7.22 -12.23
N ALA A 66 15.65 7.39 -13.35
CA ALA A 66 15.11 7.02 -14.65
C ALA A 66 15.05 5.50 -14.79
N TRP A 67 14.08 4.98 -15.55
CA TRP A 67 13.97 3.53 -15.79
C TRP A 67 15.19 2.96 -16.52
N GLU A 68 15.90 3.79 -17.28
CA GLU A 68 17.13 3.41 -17.97
C GLU A 68 18.31 3.17 -17.01
N GLU A 69 18.28 3.76 -15.81
CA GLU A 69 19.35 3.63 -14.82
C GLU A 69 19.32 2.27 -14.08
N HIS A 70 18.17 1.60 -14.06
CA HIS A 70 18.04 0.30 -13.39
C HIS A 70 17.00 -0.61 -14.07
N PRO A 71 17.36 -1.85 -14.44
CA PRO A 71 16.46 -2.75 -15.18
C PRO A 71 15.14 -3.03 -14.45
N ASP A 72 15.16 -3.05 -13.11
CA ASP A 72 13.97 -3.31 -12.29
C ASP A 72 13.14 -2.05 -11.96
N ALA A 73 13.52 -0.86 -12.41
CA ALA A 73 12.86 0.38 -11.99
C ALA A 73 11.38 0.44 -12.40
N PHE A 74 11.05 -0.08 -13.59
CA PHE A 74 9.67 -0.24 -14.05
C PHE A 74 8.89 -1.24 -13.19
N ASP A 75 9.54 -2.36 -12.84
CA ASP A 75 8.99 -3.38 -11.96
C ASP A 75 8.73 -2.85 -10.55
N TRP A 76 9.60 -1.98 -10.04
CA TRP A 76 9.40 -1.35 -8.73
C TRP A 76 8.18 -0.44 -8.71
N MET A 77 7.88 0.25 -9.80
CA MET A 77 6.68 1.06 -9.96
C MET A 77 5.42 0.19 -10.06
N THR A 78 5.42 -0.81 -10.93
CA THR A 78 4.23 -1.67 -11.13
C THR A 78 3.93 -2.58 -9.94
N LYS A 79 4.94 -2.93 -9.14
CA LYS A 79 4.80 -3.71 -7.90
C LYS A 79 4.66 -2.85 -6.64
N GLN A 80 4.51 -1.53 -6.78
CA GLN A 80 4.42 -0.56 -5.66
C GLN A 80 5.57 -0.69 -4.64
N LYS A 81 6.75 -1.12 -5.09
CA LYS A 81 7.97 -1.14 -4.24
C LYS A 81 8.55 0.26 -4.08
N GLN A 82 8.36 1.12 -5.07
CA GLN A 82 8.75 2.52 -5.05
C GLN A 82 7.60 3.35 -5.65
N SER A 83 7.59 4.66 -5.42
CA SER A 83 6.46 5.51 -5.79
C SER A 83 6.71 6.21 -7.13
N ILE A 84 5.63 6.50 -7.85
CA ILE A 84 5.74 7.44 -8.97
C ILE A 84 6.09 8.84 -8.44
N PRO A 85 6.78 9.68 -9.24
CA PRO A 85 7.25 10.99 -8.77
C PRO A 85 6.15 11.88 -8.17
N GLY A 86 4.97 11.93 -8.78
CA GLY A 86 3.87 12.76 -8.27
C GLY A 86 3.34 12.33 -6.91
N GLU A 87 3.19 11.03 -6.67
CA GLU A 87 2.79 10.51 -5.35
C GLU A 87 3.89 10.73 -4.33
N GLY A 88 5.14 10.53 -4.73
CA GLY A 88 6.29 10.74 -3.87
C GLY A 88 6.45 12.18 -3.40
N LEU A 89 6.19 13.16 -4.26
CA LEU A 89 6.18 14.58 -3.88
C LEU A 89 5.13 14.87 -2.81
N MET A 90 3.92 14.30 -2.91
CA MET A 90 2.88 14.47 -1.89
C MET A 90 3.32 13.92 -0.52
N ILE A 91 4.08 12.81 -0.52
CA ILE A 91 4.62 12.22 0.71
C ILE A 91 5.68 13.13 1.30
N LEU A 92 6.62 13.61 0.47
CA LEU A 92 7.66 14.53 0.91
C LEU A 92 7.07 15.83 1.49
N GLU A 93 5.98 16.34 0.91
CA GLU A 93 5.27 17.53 1.43
C GLU A 93 4.55 17.25 2.76
N SER A 94 3.95 16.07 2.92
CA SER A 94 3.26 15.69 4.16
C SER A 94 4.22 15.32 5.30
N THR A 95 5.48 15.03 4.98
CA THR A 95 6.53 14.72 5.96
C THR A 95 6.94 16.02 6.66
N LEU A 96 6.22 16.37 7.73
CA LEU A 96 6.40 17.55 8.61
C LEU A 96 7.83 18.12 8.58
N THR A 97 8.03 19.13 7.73
CA THR A 97 9.21 19.99 7.68
C THR A 97 9.36 20.75 9.00
N SER A 98 10.16 20.22 9.93
CA SER A 98 10.69 21.00 11.05
C SER A 98 11.86 20.29 11.71
N ASP A 99 13.08 20.77 11.44
CA ASP A 99 14.33 20.37 12.11
C ASP A 99 14.45 20.88 13.57
N SER A 100 13.38 21.46 14.14
CA SER A 100 13.43 22.16 15.45
C SER A 100 13.26 21.27 16.69
N PHE A 101 13.31 19.94 16.60
CA PHE A 101 13.02 19.08 17.74
C PHE A 101 14.22 18.19 18.14
N PRO A 102 14.85 18.42 19.30
CA PRO A 102 15.91 17.54 19.80
C PRO A 102 15.35 16.15 20.14
N ILE A 103 16.13 15.11 19.86
CA ILE A 103 15.78 13.71 20.17
C ILE A 103 15.69 13.58 21.71
N LEU A 104 14.48 13.39 22.23
CA LEU A 104 14.24 13.16 23.67
C LEU A 104 14.44 11.66 24.01
N PRO A 105 14.89 11.32 25.25
CA PRO A 105 14.87 9.96 25.75
C PRO A 105 13.47 9.36 25.68
N GLU A 106 13.39 8.02 25.71
CA GLU A 106 12.12 7.32 25.50
C GLU A 106 11.06 7.73 26.53
N PRO A 107 9.94 8.35 26.11
CA PRO A 107 8.84 8.55 27.02
C PRO A 107 8.30 7.17 27.41
N GLN A 108 8.21 6.90 28.71
CA GLN A 108 7.58 5.66 29.18
C GLN A 108 6.09 5.68 28.84
N LEU A 109 5.75 5.12 27.69
CA LEU A 109 4.37 4.80 27.34
C LEU A 109 3.91 3.72 28.32
N LYS A 110 2.91 4.03 29.16
CA LYS A 110 2.36 3.08 30.12
C LYS A 110 2.04 1.75 29.41
N SER A 111 2.55 0.66 29.98
CA SER A 111 2.36 -0.71 29.49
C SER A 111 0.88 -1.04 29.33
N GLU A 112 0.60 -1.98 28.43
CA GLU A 112 -0.72 -2.47 28.00
C GLU A 112 -1.63 -3.02 29.11
N SER A 113 -1.20 -3.00 30.38
CA SER A 113 -1.92 -3.56 31.52
C SER A 113 -3.12 -2.72 32.01
N GLU A 114 -3.38 -1.54 31.45
CA GLU A 114 -4.50 -0.68 31.90
C GLU A 114 -5.64 -0.50 30.89
N ILE A 115 -5.64 -1.18 29.74
CA ILE A 115 -6.75 -1.05 28.77
C ILE A 115 -7.16 -2.44 28.29
N SER A 116 -8.37 -2.85 28.70
CA SER A 116 -9.18 -3.98 28.24
C SER A 116 -8.66 -4.64 26.96
N GLY A 117 -8.37 -5.95 27.01
CA GLY A 117 -7.72 -6.77 25.98
C GLY A 117 -8.43 -6.95 24.62
N PHE A 118 -9.11 -5.92 24.13
CA PHE A 118 -9.63 -5.78 22.78
C PHE A 118 -9.51 -4.31 22.37
N ASP A 119 -8.29 -3.85 22.07
CA ASP A 119 -8.16 -2.67 21.23
C ASP A 119 -8.90 -2.95 19.91
N SER A 120 -9.76 -2.02 19.49
CA SER A 120 -10.52 -2.16 18.24
C SER A 120 -9.55 -2.45 17.09
N LEU A 121 -9.89 -3.37 16.18
CA LEU A 121 -9.04 -3.70 15.02
C LEU A 121 -8.61 -2.46 14.24
N SER A 122 -9.47 -1.45 14.18
CA SER A 122 -9.20 -0.15 13.56
C SER A 122 -8.10 0.63 14.29
N VAL A 123 -8.05 0.57 15.62
CA VAL A 123 -6.99 1.17 16.44
C VAL A 123 -5.68 0.41 16.24
N MET A 124 -5.71 -0.92 16.25
CA MET A 124 -4.52 -1.73 15.98
C MET A 124 -3.95 -1.47 14.58
N ALA A 125 -4.80 -1.37 13.56
CA ALA A 125 -4.39 -1.08 12.19
C ALA A 125 -3.79 0.33 12.06
N ALA A 126 -4.38 1.34 12.72
CA ALA A 126 -3.88 2.71 12.69
C ALA A 126 -2.55 2.86 13.45
N GLU A 127 -2.32 2.07 14.50
CA GLU A 127 -1.08 2.07 15.27
C GLU A 127 0.00 1.14 14.68
N ALA A 128 -0.35 0.20 13.81
CA ALA A 128 0.56 -0.82 13.28
C ALA A 128 1.87 -0.27 12.68
N PRO A 129 1.88 0.83 11.90
CA PRO A 129 3.13 1.39 11.36
C PRO A 129 4.04 2.03 12.41
N TYR A 130 3.50 2.33 13.59
CA TYR A 130 4.18 3.07 14.66
C TYR A 130 4.48 2.19 15.88
N ARG A 131 4.03 0.92 15.87
CA ARG A 131 4.39 -0.09 16.86
C ARG A 131 5.59 -0.89 16.38
N VAL A 132 6.37 -1.39 17.34
CA VAL A 132 7.39 -2.41 17.06
C VAL A 132 6.67 -3.64 16.51
N PRO A 133 7.11 -4.23 15.39
CA PRO A 133 6.48 -5.42 14.84
C PRO A 133 6.32 -6.50 15.92
N ALA A 134 5.08 -6.95 16.13
CA ALA A 134 4.85 -8.15 16.93
C ALA A 134 5.65 -9.31 16.31
N GLN A 135 6.15 -10.22 17.13
CA GLN A 135 6.88 -11.39 16.62
C GLN A 135 6.05 -12.09 15.53
N LEU A 136 6.71 -12.43 14.42
CA LEU A 136 6.09 -13.10 13.30
C LEU A 136 5.55 -14.47 13.75
N ASP A 137 4.23 -14.61 13.78
CA ASP A 137 3.57 -15.87 14.06
C ASP A 137 3.46 -16.71 12.77
N LEU A 138 4.46 -17.55 12.56
CA LEU A 138 4.52 -18.44 11.40
C LEU A 138 3.36 -19.44 11.36
N HIS A 139 2.83 -19.85 12.51
CA HIS A 139 1.70 -20.77 12.58
C HIS A 139 0.41 -20.11 12.07
N ARG A 140 0.21 -18.82 12.40
CA ARG A 140 -0.90 -18.04 11.84
C ARG A 140 -0.78 -17.85 10.32
N VAL A 141 0.44 -17.61 9.82
CA VAL A 141 0.68 -17.51 8.37
C VAL A 141 0.39 -18.84 7.68
N GLU A 142 0.87 -19.95 8.22
CA GLU A 142 0.59 -21.30 7.71
C GLU A 142 -0.91 -21.62 7.70
N SER A 143 -1.62 -21.25 8.77
CA SER A 143 -3.07 -21.42 8.87
C SER A 143 -3.81 -20.64 7.78
N LEU A 144 -3.41 -19.38 7.52
CA LEU A 144 -3.99 -18.55 6.46
C LEU A 144 -3.70 -19.09 5.06
N LEU A 145 -2.48 -19.56 4.82
CA LEU A 145 -2.08 -20.15 3.54
C LEU A 145 -2.86 -21.44 3.27
N THR A 146 -3.01 -22.29 4.28
CA THR A 146 -3.80 -23.52 4.19
C THR A 146 -5.27 -23.22 3.92
N ALA A 147 -5.87 -22.27 4.64
CA ALA A 147 -7.24 -21.85 4.40
C ALA A 147 -7.44 -21.30 2.97
N ARG A 148 -6.48 -20.52 2.46
CA ARG A 148 -6.52 -19.99 1.09
C ARG A 148 -6.36 -21.10 0.04
N ALA A 149 -5.51 -22.08 0.28
CA ALA A 149 -5.35 -23.25 -0.59
C ALA A 149 -6.65 -24.06 -0.64
N SER A 150 -7.25 -24.36 0.52
CA SER A 150 -8.56 -25.04 0.61
C SER A 150 -9.63 -24.27 -0.17
N THR A 151 -9.71 -22.95 0.01
CA THR A 151 -10.69 -22.12 -0.71
C THR A 151 -10.49 -22.18 -2.23
N ALA A 152 -9.24 -22.23 -2.70
CA ALA A 152 -8.93 -22.33 -4.12
C ALA A 152 -9.28 -23.71 -4.70
N GLU A 153 -9.03 -24.78 -3.94
CA GLU A 153 -9.43 -26.15 -4.32
C GLU A 153 -10.95 -26.30 -4.40
N ASP A 154 -11.67 -25.75 -3.42
CA ASP A 154 -13.14 -25.68 -3.42
C ASP A 154 -13.65 -24.90 -4.64
N HIS A 155 -13.03 -23.76 -4.94
CA HIS A 155 -13.37 -22.94 -6.10
C HIS A 155 -13.16 -23.68 -7.43
N LEU A 156 -12.02 -24.36 -7.61
CA LEU A 156 -11.74 -25.15 -8.82
C LEU A 156 -12.69 -26.34 -8.96
N SER A 157 -13.01 -27.01 -7.84
CA SER A 157 -13.97 -28.12 -7.84
C SER A 157 -15.37 -27.63 -8.24
N ALA A 158 -15.81 -26.48 -7.72
CA ALA A 158 -17.09 -25.86 -8.10
C ALA A 158 -17.13 -25.45 -9.58
N LEU A 159 -16.04 -24.91 -10.14
CA LEU A 159 -15.95 -24.60 -11.57
C LEU A 159 -16.06 -25.83 -12.46
N ARG A 160 -15.56 -26.99 -12.01
CA ARG A 160 -15.63 -28.25 -12.76
C ARG A 160 -17.00 -28.91 -12.67
N ASP A 161 -17.56 -28.95 -11.47
CA ASP A 161 -18.71 -29.81 -11.16
C ASP A 161 -20.07 -29.08 -11.24
N ALA A 162 -20.09 -27.74 -11.18
CA ALA A 162 -21.31 -26.94 -11.21
C ALA A 162 -21.37 -26.01 -12.46
N PRO A 163 -22.13 -26.38 -13.51
CA PRO A 163 -22.24 -25.59 -14.74
C PRO A 163 -22.73 -24.16 -14.52
N ASP A 164 -23.68 -23.97 -13.61
CA ASP A 164 -24.23 -22.64 -13.28
C ASP A 164 -23.16 -21.75 -12.63
N TYR A 165 -22.35 -22.31 -11.72
CA TYR A 165 -21.26 -21.59 -11.06
C TYR A 165 -20.16 -21.17 -12.05
N PHE A 166 -19.80 -22.06 -12.98
CA PHE A 166 -18.88 -21.76 -14.07
C PHE A 166 -19.43 -20.63 -14.97
N SER A 167 -20.70 -20.71 -15.36
CA SER A 167 -21.30 -19.70 -16.24
C SER A 167 -21.35 -18.32 -15.58
N HIS A 168 -21.70 -18.25 -14.30
CA HIS A 168 -21.75 -17.01 -13.54
C HIS A 168 -20.36 -16.39 -13.38
N THR A 169 -19.37 -17.17 -12.95
CA THR A 169 -18.00 -16.69 -12.76
C THR A 169 -17.36 -16.22 -14.08
N LEU A 170 -17.65 -16.88 -15.20
CA LEU A 170 -17.19 -16.44 -16.52
C LEU A 170 -17.84 -15.13 -16.96
N LEU A 171 -19.13 -14.94 -16.70
CA LEU A 171 -19.84 -13.69 -16.99
C LEU A 171 -19.33 -12.54 -16.13
N GLU A 172 -19.15 -12.76 -14.83
CA GLU A 172 -18.59 -11.77 -13.90
C GLU A 172 -17.16 -11.36 -14.30
N ALA A 173 -16.31 -12.35 -14.64
CA ALA A 173 -14.97 -12.07 -15.15
C ALA A 173 -14.99 -11.32 -16.49
N LYS A 174 -15.98 -11.59 -17.35
CA LYS A 174 -16.18 -10.85 -18.60
C LYS A 174 -16.53 -9.40 -18.29
N GLU A 175 -17.50 -9.14 -17.42
CA GLU A 175 -17.99 -7.80 -17.05
C GLU A 175 -16.89 -6.91 -16.45
N HIS A 176 -15.98 -7.49 -15.68
CA HIS A 176 -14.85 -6.76 -15.09
C HIS A 176 -13.63 -6.62 -16.01
N ARG A 177 -13.67 -7.13 -17.25
CA ARG A 177 -12.57 -6.89 -18.20
C ARG A 177 -12.52 -5.41 -18.54
N GLN A 178 -11.31 -4.87 -18.48
CA GLN A 178 -11.00 -3.49 -18.86
C GLN A 178 -11.46 -3.15 -20.30
N LYS A 179 -11.60 -4.16 -21.17
CA LYS A 179 -12.13 -4.04 -22.54
C LYS A 179 -13.63 -3.69 -22.61
N ILE A 180 -14.40 -3.90 -21.55
CA ILE A 180 -15.84 -3.58 -21.49
C ILE A 180 -16.07 -2.14 -21.04
N LEU A 181 -15.06 -1.50 -20.45
CA LEU A 181 -15.13 -0.09 -20.09
C LEU A 181 -15.12 0.75 -21.37
N LYS A 182 -16.22 1.47 -21.57
CA LYS A 182 -16.36 2.45 -22.64
C LYS A 182 -15.60 3.72 -22.28
N ASP A 183 -15.11 4.41 -23.30
CA ASP A 183 -14.49 5.72 -23.15
C ASP A 183 -15.51 6.78 -22.67
N ILE A 184 -15.03 8.00 -22.43
CA ILE A 184 -15.87 9.13 -22.01
C ILE A 184 -16.99 9.50 -23.00
N ASN A 185 -16.92 8.99 -24.23
CA ASN A 185 -17.89 9.21 -25.30
C ASN A 185 -18.82 7.98 -25.51
N GLY A 186 -18.67 6.92 -24.71
CA GLY A 186 -19.46 5.69 -24.81
C GLY A 186 -18.99 4.71 -25.89
N ASN A 187 -17.82 4.94 -26.48
CA ASN A 187 -17.20 4.09 -27.50
C ASN A 187 -16.21 3.11 -26.88
N GLU A 188 -15.87 2.03 -27.59
CA GLU A 188 -14.80 1.12 -27.16
C GLU A 188 -13.44 1.83 -27.23
N ASP A 189 -12.62 1.71 -26.18
CA ASP A 189 -11.29 2.33 -26.14
C ASP A 189 -10.41 1.78 -27.29
N PRO A 190 -9.81 2.66 -28.13
CA PRO A 190 -9.00 2.25 -29.27
C PRO A 190 -7.85 1.30 -28.90
N LYS A 191 -7.38 1.30 -27.64
CA LYS A 191 -6.31 0.40 -27.17
C LYS A 191 -6.77 -1.04 -26.97
N PHE A 192 -8.08 -1.30 -26.92
CA PHE A 192 -8.65 -2.62 -26.66
C PHE A 192 -9.42 -3.21 -27.85
N GLN A 193 -9.47 -2.52 -28.99
CA GLN A 193 -9.99 -3.03 -30.24
C GLN A 193 -9.16 -4.25 -30.70
N HIS A 194 -9.81 -5.38 -30.98
CA HIS A 194 -9.16 -6.63 -31.37
C HIS A 194 -8.95 -6.70 -32.89
N GLY A 195 -7.74 -7.12 -33.31
CA GLY A 195 -7.50 -7.65 -34.66
C GLY A 195 -6.12 -7.40 -35.29
N GLN A 196 -5.02 -7.84 -34.65
CA GLN A 196 -3.74 -8.37 -35.20
C GLN A 196 -3.05 -9.05 -34.00
N ASP A 197 -2.87 -10.36 -33.85
CA ASP A 197 -2.80 -11.53 -34.75
C ASP A 197 -3.65 -12.71 -34.24
#